data_AF-A0A953G6F8-F1
#
_entry.id   AF-A0A953G6F8-F1
#
_cell.length_a   1.000
_cell.length_b   1.000
_cell.length_c   1.000
_cell.angle_alpha   90.00
_cell.angle_beta   90.00
_cell.angle_gamma   90.00
#
_symmetry.space_group_name_H-M   'P 1'
#
loop_
_entity.id
_entity.type
_entity.pdbx_description
1 polymer ?
#
loop_
_entity_poly.entity_id
_entity_poly.type
_entity_poly.pdbx_seq_one_letter_code
_entity_poly.pdbx_strand_id
1 'polypeptide(L)'
;MIRNTEVKIEDISKCNASAYAEIKADLQVGKFEIKFQEQFNLGVQVFKKSRGTYIETTRSDDFTFGQLNKAAQEYNEQLSEDLSTEDDQEVDYFH
;
A
#
# COMPACT_ATOMS: atom_id res chain seq x y z
N MET A 1 27.15 31.34 14.48
CA MET A 1 25.79 31.89 14.32
C MET A 1 24.80 30.75 14.44
N ILE A 2 24.05 30.69 15.54
CA ILE A 2 23.02 29.68 15.75
C ILE A 2 21.74 30.23 15.12
N ARG A 3 21.24 29.60 14.04
CA ARG A 3 19.94 29.96 13.48
C ARG A 3 18.87 29.42 14.41
N ASN A 4 18.21 30.33 15.12
CA ASN A 4 17.03 30.02 15.90
C ASN A 4 15.88 29.80 14.91
N THR A 5 15.48 28.55 14.69
CA THR A 5 14.42 28.17 13.75
C THR A 5 13.23 27.59 14.52
N GLU A 6 12.57 28.42 15.32
CA GLU A 6 11.23 28.13 15.80
C GLU A 6 10.25 28.56 14.71
N VAL A 7 9.89 27.61 13.84
CA VAL A 7 8.82 27.79 12.84
C VAL A 7 7.52 27.36 13.49
N LYS A 8 6.52 28.25 13.54
CA LYS A 8 5.19 27.88 14.04
C LYS A 8 4.49 26.97 13.04
N ILE A 9 3.72 26.00 13.53
CA ILE A 9 2.96 25.06 12.68
C ILE A 9 2.03 25.81 11.71
N GLU A 10 1.45 26.94 12.13
CA GLU A 10 0.60 27.80 11.29
C GLU A 10 1.32 28.40 10.06
N ASP A 11 2.64 28.50 10.10
CA ASP A 11 3.43 29.03 8.99
C ASP A 11 3.87 27.94 8.00
N ILE A 12 3.85 26.66 8.42
CA ILE A 12 4.12 25.51 7.56
C ILE A 12 2.98 25.33 6.54
N SER A 13 1.72 25.54 6.96
CA SER A 13 0.54 25.40 6.09
C SER A 13 0.45 26.44 4.97
N LYS A 14 1.25 27.51 5.02
CA LYS A 14 1.28 28.55 3.97
C LYS A 14 2.25 28.20 2.83
N CYS A 15 3.10 27.20 3.02
CA CYS A 15 4.06 26.75 2.03
C CYS A 15 3.40 25.70 1.12
N ASN A 16 2.77 26.15 0.03
CA ASN A 16 2.23 25.27 -1.01
C ASN A 16 3.37 24.71 -1.88
N ALA A 17 4.14 23.78 -1.32
CA ALA A 17 5.12 23.01 -2.09
C ALA A 17 4.42 21.81 -2.74
N SER A 18 4.30 21.82 -4.07
CA SER A 18 3.81 20.66 -4.83
C SER A 18 4.99 19.85 -5.35
N ALA A 19 4.96 18.54 -5.12
CA ALA A 19 5.90 17.60 -5.70
C ALA A 19 5.17 16.41 -6.32
N TYR A 20 5.76 15.81 -7.35
CA TYR A 20 5.22 14.64 -8.04
C TYR A 20 6.17 13.46 -7.83
N ALA A 21 5.60 12.30 -7.50
CA ALA A 21 6.32 11.04 -7.46
C ALA A 21 5.68 10.07 -8.46
N GLU A 22 6.48 9.53 -9.37
CA GLU A 22 6.04 8.52 -10.33
C GLU A 22 6.21 7.11 -9.72
N ILE A 23 5.14 6.31 -9.75
CA ILE A 23 5.13 4.93 -9.27
C ILE A 23 5.06 4.00 -10.47
N LYS A 24 6.08 3.14 -10.62
CA LYS A 24 6.16 2.14 -11.70
C LYS A 24 6.00 0.74 -11.15
N ALA A 25 5.49 -0.17 -11.97
CA ALA A 25 5.23 -1.55 -11.55
C ALA A 25 6.50 -2.36 -11.22
N ASP A 26 7.64 -1.99 -11.80
CA ASP A 26 8.96 -2.58 -11.57
C ASP A 26 9.72 -1.95 -10.39
N LEU A 27 9.18 -0.86 -9.81
CA LEU A 27 9.76 -0.22 -8.65
C LEU A 27 9.53 -1.08 -7.41
N GLN A 28 10.61 -1.36 -6.68
CA GLN A 28 10.56 -2.04 -5.38
C GLN A 28 10.01 -1.10 -4.30
N VAL A 29 9.26 -1.68 -3.37
CA VAL A 29 8.57 -0.94 -2.31
C VAL A 29 9.54 -0.24 -1.38
N GLY A 30 10.56 -0.94 -0.87
CA GLY A 30 11.57 -0.32 -0.01
C GLY A 30 12.34 0.79 -0.73
N LYS A 31 12.57 0.66 -2.05
CA LYS A 31 13.19 1.73 -2.86
C LYS A 31 12.29 2.95 -3.00
N PHE A 32 10.98 2.78 -3.02
CA PHE A 32 10.03 3.88 -3.03
C PHE A 32 10.06 4.65 -1.70
N GLU A 33 10.08 3.95 -0.58
CA GLU A 33 10.15 4.58 0.76
C GLU A 33 11.46 5.36 0.93
N ILE A 34 12.59 4.77 0.54
CA ILE A 34 13.89 5.46 0.53
C ILE A 34 13.85 6.71 -0.37
N LYS A 35 13.28 6.60 -1.58
CA LYS A 35 13.16 7.76 -2.49
C LYS A 35 12.36 8.91 -1.88
N PHE A 36 11.30 8.63 -1.13
CA PHE A 36 10.52 9.67 -0.46
C PHE A 36 11.31 10.35 0.66
N GLN A 37 12.08 9.56 1.41
CA GLN A 37 12.99 10.10 2.40
C GLN A 37 14.07 10.98 1.76
N GLU A 38 14.65 10.56 0.64
CA GLU A 38 15.71 11.31 -0.05
C GLU A 38 15.20 12.56 -0.76
N GLN A 39 14.05 12.48 -1.46
CA GLN A 39 13.54 13.57 -2.29
C GLN A 39 12.75 14.61 -1.51
N PHE A 40 12.00 14.17 -0.49
CA PHE A 40 11.06 15.02 0.23
C PHE A 40 11.41 15.17 1.71
N ASN A 41 12.44 14.46 2.20
CA ASN A 41 12.74 14.36 3.62
C ASN A 41 11.55 13.85 4.45
N LEU A 42 10.76 12.95 3.84
CA LEU A 42 9.56 12.38 4.43
C LEU A 42 9.74 10.87 4.63
N GLY A 43 9.58 10.43 5.87
CA GLY A 43 9.40 9.01 6.18
C GLY A 43 8.00 8.57 5.75
N VAL A 44 7.93 7.61 4.83
CA VAL A 44 6.67 7.03 4.35
C VAL A 44 6.71 5.52 4.51
N GLN A 45 5.53 4.92 4.66
CA GLN A 45 5.35 3.47 4.74
C GLN A 45 4.30 3.04 3.73
N VAL A 46 4.59 1.97 3.00
CA VAL A 46 3.65 1.37 2.05
C VAL A 46 2.81 0.30 2.76
N PHE A 47 1.52 0.29 2.43
CA PHE A 47 0.56 -0.71 2.87
C PHE A 47 -0.18 -1.26 1.66
N LYS A 48 -0.38 -2.58 1.61
CA LYS A 48 -1.28 -3.20 0.64
C LYS A 48 -2.67 -3.34 1.24
N LYS A 49 -3.70 -3.00 0.47
CA LYS A 49 -5.10 -3.24 0.87
C LYS A 49 -5.49 -4.67 0.50
N SER A 50 -6.00 -5.42 1.47
CA SER A 50 -6.52 -6.79 1.27
C SER A 50 -7.74 -6.99 2.17
N ARG A 51 -8.87 -7.39 1.58
CA ARG A 51 -10.15 -7.66 2.29
C ARG A 51 -10.60 -6.56 3.26
N GLY A 52 -10.42 -5.29 2.87
CA GLY A 52 -10.79 -4.13 3.70
C GLY A 52 -9.76 -3.77 4.78
N THR A 53 -8.71 -4.57 4.94
CA THR A 53 -7.60 -4.32 5.87
C THR A 53 -6.38 -3.79 5.13
N TYR A 54 -5.57 -2.98 5.80
CA TYR A 54 -4.27 -2.54 5.33
C TYR A 54 -3.18 -3.39 5.98
N ILE A 55 -2.36 -4.02 5.16
CA ILE A 55 -1.26 -4.91 5.59
C ILE A 55 0.04 -4.21 5.25
N GLU A 56 0.90 -4.05 6.26
CA GLU A 56 2.22 -3.46 6.11
C GLU A 56 3.12 -4.32 5.21
N THR A 57 3.94 -3.67 4.38
CA THR A 57 4.77 -4.36 3.39
C THR A 57 6.21 -4.59 3.84
N THR A 58 6.59 -4.32 5.09
CA THR A 58 7.98 -4.45 5.61
C THR A 58 8.62 -5.81 5.31
N ARG A 59 7.82 -6.87 5.29
CA ARG A 59 8.28 -8.25 4.99
C ARG A 59 8.41 -8.55 3.49
N SER A 60 8.07 -7.58 2.65
CA SER A 60 8.00 -7.66 1.20
C SER A 60 8.54 -6.38 0.56
N ASP A 61 9.46 -5.68 1.22
CA ASP A 61 10.06 -4.44 0.70
C ASP A 61 10.91 -4.67 -0.55
N ASP A 62 11.38 -5.91 -0.72
CA ASP A 62 12.08 -6.41 -1.90
C ASP A 62 11.14 -6.67 -3.08
N PHE A 63 9.82 -6.71 -2.87
CA PHE A 63 8.84 -6.91 -3.93
C PHE A 63 8.63 -5.62 -4.71
N THR A 64 8.35 -5.77 -6.00
CA THR A 64 7.87 -4.66 -6.82
C THR A 64 6.39 -4.39 -6.59
N PHE A 65 5.93 -3.18 -6.88
CA PHE A 65 4.50 -2.86 -6.84
C PHE A 65 3.67 -3.78 -7.75
N GLY A 66 4.22 -4.19 -8.90
CA GLY A 66 3.58 -5.17 -9.78
C GLY A 66 3.41 -6.53 -9.12
N GLN A 67 4.44 -7.02 -8.41
CA GLN A 67 4.37 -8.29 -7.67
C GLN A 67 3.34 -8.22 -6.53
N LEU A 68 3.31 -7.11 -5.78
CA LEU A 68 2.31 -6.90 -4.72
C LEU A 68 0.88 -6.90 -5.27
N ASN A 69 0.66 -6.21 -6.40
CA ASN A 69 -0.65 -6.17 -7.03
C ASN A 69 -1.08 -7.55 -7.55
N LYS A 70 -0.16 -8.30 -8.18
CA LYS A 70 -0.42 -9.65 -8.64
C LYS A 70 -0.78 -10.59 -7.48
N ALA A 71 -0.01 -10.56 -6.40
CA ALA A 71 -0.29 -11.38 -5.22
C ALA A 71 -1.64 -11.00 -4.57
N ALA A 72 -2.04 -9.73 -4.62
CA ALA A 72 -3.34 -9.30 -4.15
C ALA A 72 -4.49 -9.78 -5.06
N GLN A 73 -4.28 -9.82 -6.38
CA GLN A 73 -5.25 -10.35 -7.34
C GLN A 73 -5.43 -11.86 -7.17
N GLU A 74 -4.34 -12.63 -7.16
CA GLU A 74 -4.36 -14.10 -6.99
C GLU A 74 -5.08 -14.51 -5.70
N TYR A 75 -4.85 -13.77 -4.60
CA TYR A 75 -5.52 -14.02 -3.33
C TYR A 75 -7.04 -13.73 -3.37
N ASN A 76 -7.46 -12.77 -4.18
CA ASN A 76 -8.89 -12.46 -4.34
C ASN A 76 -9.57 -13.49 -5.25
N GLU A 77 -8.89 -13.96 -6.30
CA GLU A 77 -9.40 -14.98 -7.23
C GLU A 77 -9.60 -16.33 -6.54
N GLN A 78 -8.60 -16.81 -5.79
CA GLN A 78 -8.71 -18.06 -5.01
C GLN A 78 -9.91 -18.03 -4.04
N LEU A 79 -10.18 -16.89 -3.41
CA LEU A 79 -11.32 -16.76 -2.51
C LEU A 79 -12.66 -16.80 -3.24
N SER A 80 -12.75 -16.24 -4.45
CA SER A 80 -13.99 -16.30 -5.24
C SER A 80 -14.32 -17.72 -5.68
N GLU A 81 -13.30 -18.54 -5.93
CA GLU A 81 -13.48 -19.96 -6.24
C GLU A 81 -13.92 -20.76 -5.00
N ASP A 82 -13.31 -20.52 -3.83
CA ASP A 82 -13.67 -21.16 -2.56
C ASP A 82 -15.11 -20.80 -2.10
N LEU A 83 -15.57 -19.57 -2.34
CA LEU A 83 -16.94 -19.14 -2.02
C LEU A 83 -17.98 -19.65 -3.03
N SER A 84 -17.56 -20.03 -4.23
CA SER A 84 -18.46 -20.56 -5.27
C SER A 84 -18.71 -22.07 -5.16
N THR A 85 -17.96 -22.78 -4.31
CA THR A 85 -18.06 -24.23 -4.14
C THR A 85 -18.93 -24.67 -2.95
N GLU A 86 -19.44 -23.74 -2.15
CA GLU A 86 -20.29 -24.07 -0.97
C GLU A 86 -21.82 -23.97 -1.23
N ASP A 87 -22.28 -23.50 -2.40
CA ASP A 87 -23.72 -23.33 -2.70
C ASP A 87 -24.41 -24.53 -3.39
N ASP A 88 -23.68 -25.62 -3.69
CA ASP A 88 -24.22 -26.81 -4.40
C ASP A 88 -24.56 -28.00 -3.47
N GLN A 89 -24.91 -27.75 -2.19
CA GLN A 89 -25.56 -28.76 -1.35
C GLN A 89 -27.08 -28.50 -1.34
N GLU A 90 -27.73 -28.82 -2.45
CA GLU A 90 -29.19 -28.98 -2.50
C GLU A 90 -29.57 -30.12 -1.55
N VAL A 91 -29.95 -29.76 -0.32
CA VAL A 91 -30.43 -30.71 0.68
C VAL A 91 -31.82 -31.14 0.27
N ASP A 92 -31.89 -32.24 -0.48
CA ASP A 92 -33.14 -32.87 -0.90
C ASP A 92 -33.85 -33.46 0.34
N TYR A 93 -34.62 -32.62 1.03
CA TYR A 93 -35.60 -33.04 2.01
C TYR A 93 -36.89 -33.36 1.25
N PHE A 94 -37.17 -34.66 1.06
CA PHE A 94 -38.47 -35.34 1.12
C PHE A 94 -38.48 -36.57 0.20
N HIS A 95 -38.54 -37.78 0.77
CA HIS A 95 -39.72 -38.68 0.78
C HIS A 95 -39.42 -39.93 1.63
#